data_AF-A0A2H3K0L2-F1
#
_entry.id   AF-A0A2H3K0L2-F1
#
_cell.length_a   1.000
_cell.length_b   1.000
_cell.length_c   1.000
_cell.angle_alpha   90.00
_cell.angle_beta   90.00
_cell.angle_gamma   90.00
#
_symmetry.space_group_name_H-M   'P 1'
#
loop_
_entity.id
_entity.type
_entity.pdbx_description
1 polymer ?
#
loop_
_entity_poly.entity_id
_entity_poly.type
_entity_poly.pdbx_seq_one_letter_code
_entity_poly.pdbx_strand_id
1 'polypeptide(L)'
;MYDVLALPRLLSWSHSPTSSPLNSVPADILLEIASYFSNLSDVLHLSLVSSNVYPKLIAAIYASVELHGPTQCEATLAMLHRCPAVARHVRTLVVRPERRPRHASRRQDSVRTWETAGVISRRVAAAARSLDALQTFEWDGEDMLPDDHMWSDLRSWCPSLQHIGTTFGCFLPRPSSHLFHFSDLKGFSLTFKDGFYGQQLHIPSRESEPVYSRVWDMLIHNCPNLERLSLAGTFSEPSDAQRLRSVHWPRLRMLSVGDVIYGLSAPLHTPPTHPMVDFLERHPTIESLHLYGHPTVNPLDLAALDTGALPALSEFSGSLDHLRALLERGQPNAGNGNAMWAFQQNPSTVSPSNLPLVKTLTRVCLPEPMQLREMTPLAISRVLMELPSLTSLKITFALHSGYDSTGVLRTIVASCPQLLDLDLSCACKPSFFLESFSRSLRKLARLRTLQLTIVRQSGEEPMHVGATRIALSNPRLTRFSISYMPAHTPALPRPLPLEKGSFELVCDQHDLPISLLVSEWRASLGGSGDNLISRALIAASMILGVGGGSGWRAKSGGWSRHWISELRPSGHPDVRKDSLMYVLLDRSPAGEEMRLLVFCIFLLTLVLWGTLSRAAGRHELLQAWRASTTSK
;
A
#
# COMPACT_ATOMS: atom_id res chain seq x y z
N MET A 1 -4.27 -10.30 -9.65
CA MET A 1 -5.27 -10.47 -10.72
C MET A 1 -4.81 -11.66 -11.55
N TYR A 2 -5.09 -12.88 -11.10
CA TYR A 2 -4.64 -14.11 -11.76
C TYR A 2 -5.56 -14.45 -12.93
N ASP A 3 -4.98 -14.91 -14.04
CA ASP A 3 -5.60 -15.62 -15.18
C ASP A 3 -7.10 -15.41 -15.44
N VAL A 4 -7.48 -14.14 -15.59
CA VAL A 4 -8.80 -13.75 -16.11
C VAL A 4 -9.03 -14.28 -17.54
N LEU A 5 -7.96 -14.71 -18.22
CA LEU A 5 -7.99 -15.26 -19.57
C LEU A 5 -8.68 -16.65 -19.67
N ALA A 6 -9.00 -17.32 -18.56
CA ALA A 6 -9.76 -18.57 -18.57
C ALA A 6 -11.30 -18.38 -18.58
N LEU A 7 -11.79 -17.15 -18.36
CA LEU A 7 -13.23 -16.85 -18.28
C LEU A 7 -14.05 -17.20 -19.54
N PRO A 8 -13.56 -17.05 -20.79
CA PRO A 8 -14.38 -17.36 -21.97
C PRO A 8 -14.78 -18.83 -22.06
N ARG A 9 -14.00 -19.75 -21.46
CA ARG A 9 -14.32 -21.19 -21.43
C ARG A 9 -15.24 -21.60 -20.28
N LEU A 10 -15.40 -20.76 -19.26
CA LEU A 10 -16.28 -21.04 -18.12
C LEU A 10 -17.74 -20.62 -18.37
N LEU A 11 -18.05 -19.94 -19.48
CA LEU A 11 -19.40 -19.44 -19.77
C LEU A 11 -20.30 -20.45 -20.51
N SER A 12 -19.82 -21.66 -20.84
CA SER A 12 -20.68 -22.73 -21.36
C SER A 12 -21.35 -23.51 -20.23
N TRP A 13 -22.14 -22.84 -19.38
CA TRP A 13 -22.94 -23.51 -18.35
C TRP A 13 -24.33 -23.82 -18.93
N SER A 14 -24.50 -25.03 -19.48
CA SER A 14 -25.78 -25.51 -20.02
C SER A 14 -26.56 -26.34 -18.99
N HIS A 15 -26.73 -25.81 -17.78
CA HIS A 15 -27.66 -26.37 -16.80
C HIS A 15 -28.72 -25.34 -16.46
N SER A 16 -29.97 -25.68 -16.74
CA SER A 16 -31.18 -24.92 -16.39
C SER A 16 -31.28 -24.80 -14.86
N PRO A 17 -30.98 -23.62 -14.26
CA PRO A 17 -31.01 -23.46 -12.82
C PRO A 17 -32.39 -22.96 -12.38
N THR A 18 -32.81 -23.42 -11.21
CA THR A 18 -33.81 -22.73 -10.40
C THR A 18 -33.39 -21.26 -10.23
N SER A 19 -34.32 -20.32 -10.41
CA SER A 19 -34.02 -18.90 -10.39
C SER A 19 -33.52 -18.46 -9.02
N SER A 20 -32.21 -18.21 -8.89
CA SER A 20 -31.66 -17.57 -7.69
C SER A 20 -32.31 -16.19 -7.51
N PRO A 21 -32.73 -15.80 -6.29
CA PRO A 21 -33.30 -14.48 -6.02
C PRO A 21 -32.32 -13.35 -6.35
N LEU A 22 -31.01 -13.62 -6.41
CA LEU A 22 -30.02 -12.63 -6.85
C LEU A 22 -30.20 -12.21 -8.32
N ASN A 23 -30.83 -13.04 -9.14
CA ASN A 23 -31.04 -12.72 -10.55
C ASN A 23 -32.04 -11.58 -10.75
N SER A 24 -32.98 -11.39 -9.82
CA SER A 24 -33.97 -10.29 -9.89
C SER A 24 -33.44 -8.97 -9.32
N VAL A 25 -32.29 -8.96 -8.63
CA VAL A 25 -31.73 -7.73 -8.05
C VAL A 25 -31.30 -6.76 -9.16
N PRO A 26 -31.73 -5.48 -9.12
CA PRO A 26 -31.29 -4.45 -10.05
C PRO A 26 -29.77 -4.24 -10.07
N ALA A 27 -29.23 -3.84 -11.22
CA ALA A 27 -27.78 -3.74 -11.41
C ALA A 27 -27.13 -2.64 -10.55
N ASP A 28 -27.82 -1.52 -10.38
CA ASP A 28 -27.45 -0.41 -9.49
C ASP A 28 -27.27 -0.86 -8.04
N ILE A 29 -28.18 -1.68 -7.51
CA ILE A 29 -28.05 -2.24 -6.15
C ILE A 29 -26.84 -3.17 -6.04
N LEU A 30 -26.60 -4.01 -7.06
CA LEU A 30 -25.43 -4.89 -7.07
C LEU A 30 -24.11 -4.10 -7.17
N LEU A 31 -24.09 -3.02 -7.95
CA LEU A 31 -22.93 -2.12 -8.05
C LEU A 31 -22.69 -1.35 -6.75
N GLU A 32 -23.76 -0.93 -6.07
CA GLU A 32 -23.70 -0.32 -4.74
C GLU A 32 -23.11 -1.32 -3.73
N ILE A 33 -23.61 -2.56 -3.69
CA ILE A 33 -23.02 -3.64 -2.88
C ILE A 33 -21.54 -3.85 -3.25
N ALA A 34 -21.22 -3.84 -4.54
CA ALA A 34 -19.86 -4.02 -5.02
C ALA A 34 -18.91 -2.91 -4.56
N SER A 35 -19.43 -1.68 -4.40
CA SER A 35 -18.67 -0.54 -3.91
C SER A 35 -18.23 -0.67 -2.44
N TYR A 36 -18.93 -1.48 -1.65
CA TYR A 36 -18.54 -1.78 -0.26
C TYR A 36 -17.44 -2.84 -0.15
N PHE A 37 -17.18 -3.62 -1.20
CA PHE A 37 -16.07 -4.58 -1.16
C PHE A 37 -14.74 -3.85 -1.29
N SER A 38 -13.83 -4.14 -0.36
CA SER A 38 -12.48 -3.56 -0.38
C SER A 38 -11.54 -4.27 -1.38
N ASN A 39 -11.89 -5.48 -1.82
CA ASN A 39 -11.09 -6.25 -2.77
C ASN A 39 -11.88 -6.59 -4.02
N LEU A 40 -11.25 -6.43 -5.18
CA LEU A 40 -11.81 -6.83 -6.48
C LEU A 40 -12.09 -8.34 -6.57
N SER A 41 -11.35 -9.15 -5.80
CA SER A 41 -11.57 -10.61 -5.75
C SER A 41 -12.96 -10.94 -5.21
N ASP A 42 -13.47 -10.18 -4.24
CA ASP A 42 -14.77 -10.43 -3.64
C ASP A 42 -15.89 -10.04 -4.61
N VAL A 43 -15.73 -8.93 -5.34
CA VAL A 43 -16.60 -8.53 -6.45
C VAL A 43 -16.62 -9.61 -7.53
N LEU A 44 -15.45 -10.15 -7.89
CA LEU A 44 -15.34 -11.23 -8.87
C LEU A 44 -16.03 -12.49 -8.36
N HIS A 45 -15.80 -12.91 -7.12
CA HIS A 45 -16.48 -14.07 -6.53
C HIS A 45 -18.00 -13.90 -6.52
N LEU A 46 -18.50 -12.72 -6.15
CA LEU A 46 -19.93 -12.40 -6.24
C LEU A 46 -20.45 -12.50 -7.67
N SER A 47 -19.68 -12.01 -8.64
CA SER A 47 -20.05 -12.07 -10.06
C SER A 47 -20.12 -13.49 -10.61
N LEU A 48 -19.34 -14.41 -10.04
CA LEU A 48 -19.29 -15.82 -10.43
C LEU A 48 -20.41 -16.66 -9.79
N VAL A 49 -21.19 -16.11 -8.85
CA VAL A 49 -22.33 -16.81 -8.23
C VAL A 49 -23.43 -17.13 -9.26
N SER A 50 -23.59 -16.28 -10.28
CA SER A 50 -24.61 -16.46 -11.33
C SER A 50 -24.20 -15.78 -12.64
N SER A 51 -24.48 -16.44 -13.76
CA SER A 51 -24.28 -15.90 -15.11
C SER A 51 -25.09 -14.64 -15.38
N ASN A 52 -26.22 -14.43 -14.68
CA ASN A 52 -27.03 -13.22 -14.78
C ASN A 52 -26.51 -12.05 -13.91
N VAL A 53 -25.71 -12.36 -12.89
CA VAL A 53 -25.09 -11.36 -12.01
C VAL A 53 -23.81 -10.80 -12.62
N TYR A 54 -23.03 -11.64 -13.30
CA TYR A 54 -21.80 -11.24 -13.99
C TYR A 54 -21.95 -9.98 -14.88
N PRO A 55 -22.89 -9.91 -15.84
CA PRO A 55 -23.02 -8.74 -16.71
C PRO A 55 -23.47 -7.48 -15.96
N LYS A 56 -24.10 -7.62 -14.77
CA LYS A 56 -24.48 -6.47 -13.93
C LYS A 56 -23.28 -5.91 -13.15
N LEU A 57 -22.32 -6.77 -12.79
CA LEU A 57 -21.12 -6.42 -12.02
C LEU A 57 -19.87 -6.16 -12.86
N ILE A 58 -19.90 -6.45 -14.16
CA ILE A 58 -18.75 -6.31 -15.05
C ILE A 58 -18.15 -4.89 -15.01
N ALA A 59 -19.01 -3.87 -14.86
CA ALA A 59 -18.59 -2.49 -14.73
C ALA A 59 -17.74 -2.25 -13.48
N ALA A 60 -18.10 -2.84 -12.34
CA ALA A 60 -17.30 -2.74 -11.12
C ALA A 60 -15.98 -3.53 -11.22
N ILE A 61 -15.99 -4.69 -11.89
CA ILE A 61 -14.80 -5.55 -12.02
C ILE A 61 -13.72 -4.91 -12.90
N TYR A 62 -14.13 -4.29 -14.01
CA TYR A 62 -13.21 -3.75 -15.02
C TYR A 62 -13.11 -2.23 -15.01
N ALA A 63 -13.76 -1.52 -14.07
CA ALA A 63 -13.67 -0.06 -13.97
C ALA A 63 -12.21 0.43 -13.93
N SER A 64 -11.33 -0.28 -13.23
CA SER A 64 -9.91 0.05 -13.11
C SER A 64 -9.04 -1.15 -13.46
N VAL A 65 -8.27 -1.05 -14.54
CA VAL A 65 -7.39 -2.11 -15.05
C VAL A 65 -5.94 -1.64 -14.94
N GLU A 66 -5.15 -2.36 -14.14
CA GLU A 66 -3.73 -2.12 -13.95
C GLU A 66 -2.94 -3.32 -14.50
N LEU A 67 -2.11 -3.07 -15.50
CA LEU A 67 -1.35 -4.09 -16.21
C LEU A 67 0.13 -4.00 -15.83
N HIS A 68 0.72 -5.14 -15.47
CA HIS A 68 2.11 -5.24 -15.04
C HIS A 68 2.87 -6.27 -15.85
N GLY A 69 3.99 -5.81 -16.42
CA GLY A 69 4.85 -6.65 -17.21
C GLY A 69 4.24 -6.95 -18.59
N PRO A 70 5.08 -7.44 -19.51
CA PRO A 70 4.74 -7.41 -20.91
C PRO A 70 3.70 -8.46 -21.32
N THR A 71 3.81 -9.65 -20.75
CA THR A 71 2.89 -10.78 -21.02
C THR A 71 1.47 -10.46 -20.58
N GLN A 72 1.30 -9.88 -19.38
CA GLN A 72 -0.01 -9.47 -18.89
C GLN A 72 -0.58 -8.33 -19.75
N CYS A 73 0.25 -7.34 -20.09
CA CYS A 73 -0.16 -6.22 -20.94
C CYS A 73 -0.67 -6.73 -22.28
N GLU A 74 0.13 -7.51 -23.01
CA GLU A 74 -0.25 -8.02 -24.32
C GLU A 74 -1.51 -8.88 -24.26
N ALA A 75 -1.57 -9.85 -23.35
CA ALA A 75 -2.69 -10.77 -23.29
C ALA A 75 -4.00 -10.08 -22.88
N THR A 76 -3.94 -9.15 -21.92
CA THR A 76 -5.12 -8.42 -21.44
C THR A 76 -5.59 -7.40 -22.47
N LEU A 77 -4.69 -6.64 -23.10
CA LEU A 77 -5.07 -5.67 -24.14
C LEU A 77 -5.62 -6.39 -25.38
N ALA A 78 -5.06 -7.55 -25.75
CA ALA A 78 -5.63 -8.37 -26.82
C ALA A 78 -7.03 -8.90 -26.46
N MET A 79 -7.27 -9.23 -25.19
CA MET A 79 -8.61 -9.60 -24.71
C MET A 79 -9.57 -8.42 -24.79
N LEU A 80 -9.18 -7.23 -24.32
CA LEU A 80 -10.02 -6.02 -24.39
C LEU A 80 -10.37 -5.65 -25.83
N HIS A 81 -9.40 -5.74 -26.75
CA HIS A 81 -9.66 -5.52 -28.17
C HIS A 81 -10.65 -6.55 -28.78
N ARG A 82 -10.54 -7.83 -28.40
CA ARG A 82 -11.46 -8.89 -28.88
C ARG A 82 -12.82 -8.87 -28.19
N CYS A 83 -12.93 -8.25 -27.02
CA CYS A 83 -14.14 -8.25 -26.21
C CYS A 83 -14.60 -6.81 -25.91
N PRO A 84 -15.15 -6.07 -26.91
CA PRO A 84 -15.65 -4.71 -26.72
C PRO A 84 -16.67 -4.59 -25.60
N ALA A 85 -17.44 -5.66 -25.37
CA ALA A 85 -18.42 -5.72 -24.30
C ALA A 85 -17.81 -5.53 -22.90
N VAL A 86 -16.55 -5.95 -22.70
CA VAL A 86 -15.78 -5.75 -21.47
C VAL A 86 -15.08 -4.40 -21.50
N ALA A 87 -14.43 -4.08 -22.63
CA ALA A 87 -13.60 -2.89 -22.79
C ALA A 87 -14.35 -1.57 -22.53
N ARG A 88 -15.62 -1.48 -22.95
CA ARG A 88 -16.46 -0.29 -22.71
C ARG A 88 -16.70 0.05 -21.24
N HIS A 89 -16.33 -0.83 -20.32
CA HIS A 89 -16.47 -0.62 -18.89
C HIS A 89 -15.18 -0.10 -18.24
N VAL A 90 -14.07 -0.10 -18.96
CA VAL A 90 -12.77 0.35 -18.45
C VAL A 90 -12.75 1.88 -18.38
N ARG A 91 -12.69 2.41 -17.16
CA ARG A 91 -12.60 3.87 -16.89
C ARG A 91 -11.17 4.30 -16.62
N THR A 92 -10.39 3.46 -15.97
CA THR A 92 -8.97 3.70 -15.68
C THR A 92 -8.15 2.56 -16.27
N LEU A 93 -7.17 2.90 -17.11
CA LEU A 93 -6.22 1.96 -17.66
C LEU A 93 -4.80 2.43 -17.35
N VAL A 94 -4.07 1.62 -16.58
CA VAL A 94 -2.65 1.87 -16.26
C VAL A 94 -1.80 0.76 -16.85
N VAL A 95 -0.85 1.11 -17.72
CA VAL A 95 -0.03 0.16 -18.46
C VAL A 95 1.41 0.27 -18.02
N ARG A 96 1.93 -0.79 -17.39
CA ARG A 96 3.33 -0.86 -16.90
C ARG A 96 4.10 -1.97 -17.61
N PRO A 97 4.53 -1.78 -18.86
CA PRO A 97 5.09 -2.85 -19.69
C PRO A 97 6.38 -3.44 -19.11
N GLU A 98 7.17 -2.61 -18.42
CA GLU A 98 8.54 -2.96 -18.02
C GLU A 98 8.69 -3.22 -16.53
N ARG A 99 7.59 -3.23 -15.76
CA ARG A 99 7.63 -3.50 -14.32
C ARG A 99 8.02 -4.97 -14.08
N ARG A 100 9.33 -5.24 -14.10
CA ARG A 100 9.87 -6.54 -13.72
C ARG A 100 9.79 -6.70 -12.21
N PRO A 101 9.51 -7.91 -11.71
CA PRO A 101 9.77 -8.20 -10.31
C PRO A 101 11.26 -7.94 -10.06
N ARG A 102 11.56 -7.10 -9.07
CA ARG A 102 12.90 -6.56 -8.72
C ARG A 102 14.05 -7.59 -8.58
N HIS A 103 13.76 -8.88 -8.69
CA HIS A 103 14.69 -9.99 -8.50
C HIS A 103 15.16 -10.66 -9.79
N ALA A 104 14.61 -10.30 -10.97
CA ALA A 104 15.13 -10.82 -12.24
C ALA A 104 16.45 -10.12 -12.56
N SER A 105 17.53 -10.89 -12.63
CA SER A 105 18.90 -10.42 -12.90
C SER A 105 18.95 -9.55 -14.17
N ARG A 106 19.40 -8.30 -13.99
CA ARG A 106 19.33 -7.19 -14.97
C ARG A 106 20.15 -7.40 -16.26
N ARG A 107 20.95 -8.46 -16.38
CA ARG A 107 22.07 -8.50 -17.35
C ARG A 107 21.81 -9.15 -18.71
N GLN A 108 20.72 -9.92 -18.93
CA GLN A 108 20.55 -10.63 -20.21
C GLN A 108 19.30 -10.27 -21.03
N ASP A 109 18.31 -9.60 -20.47
CA ASP A 109 17.02 -9.37 -21.17
C ASP A 109 16.76 -7.92 -21.60
N SER A 110 17.76 -7.03 -21.67
CA SER A 110 17.52 -5.61 -22.06
C SER A 110 17.21 -5.45 -23.55
N VAL A 111 17.74 -6.29 -24.44
CA VAL A 111 17.54 -6.11 -25.89
C VAL A 111 16.09 -6.40 -26.32
N ARG A 112 15.36 -7.27 -25.60
CA ARG A 112 13.96 -7.62 -25.91
C ARG A 112 12.92 -6.63 -25.35
N THR A 113 13.29 -5.69 -24.48
CA THR A 113 12.29 -4.77 -23.88
C THR A 113 11.78 -3.75 -24.88
N TRP A 114 12.60 -3.31 -25.83
CA TRP A 114 12.23 -2.24 -26.76
C TRP A 114 11.11 -2.62 -27.72
N GLU A 115 11.22 -3.79 -28.35
CA GLU A 115 10.17 -4.30 -29.24
C GLU A 115 8.84 -4.47 -28.49
N THR A 116 8.93 -4.80 -27.20
CA THR A 116 7.79 -5.09 -26.36
C THR A 116 6.95 -3.84 -26.06
N ALA A 117 7.57 -2.69 -25.76
CA ALA A 117 6.84 -1.44 -25.54
C ALA A 117 6.07 -1.00 -26.79
N GLY A 118 6.69 -1.09 -27.97
CA GLY A 118 6.03 -0.78 -29.25
C GLY A 118 4.87 -1.72 -29.56
N VAL A 119 5.02 -3.03 -29.30
CA VAL A 119 3.92 -4.00 -29.45
C VAL A 119 2.76 -3.66 -28.51
N ILE A 120 3.04 -3.42 -27.23
CA ILE A 120 2.02 -3.09 -26.23
C ILE A 120 1.31 -1.79 -26.59
N SER A 121 2.05 -0.76 -27.02
CA SER A 121 1.50 0.52 -27.49
C SER A 121 0.52 0.32 -28.65
N ARG A 122 0.85 -0.49 -29.65
CA ARG A 122 -0.07 -0.84 -30.75
C ARG A 122 -1.30 -1.61 -30.26
N ARG A 123 -1.16 -2.45 -29.23
CA ARG A 123 -2.31 -3.14 -28.62
C ARG A 123 -3.22 -2.18 -27.85
N VAL A 124 -2.66 -1.18 -27.17
CA VAL A 124 -3.46 -0.09 -26.56
C VAL A 124 -4.22 0.67 -27.63
N ALA A 125 -3.54 1.08 -28.72
CA ALA A 125 -4.17 1.77 -29.85
C ALA A 125 -5.34 0.96 -30.45
N ALA A 126 -5.14 -0.34 -30.67
CA ALA A 126 -6.19 -1.24 -31.14
C ALA A 126 -7.36 -1.39 -30.15
N ALA A 127 -7.07 -1.44 -28.84
CA ALA A 127 -8.09 -1.53 -27.80
C ALA A 127 -8.88 -0.22 -27.63
N ALA A 128 -8.25 0.95 -27.85
CA ALA A 128 -8.84 2.29 -27.68
C ALA A 128 -10.19 2.46 -28.38
N ARG A 129 -10.36 1.81 -29.54
CA ARG A 129 -11.62 1.79 -30.31
C ARG A 129 -12.83 1.25 -29.54
N SER A 130 -12.59 0.51 -28.46
CA SER A 130 -13.62 -0.08 -27.59
C SER A 130 -13.56 0.44 -26.16
N LEU A 131 -12.76 1.47 -25.88
CA LEU A 131 -12.56 2.09 -24.56
C LEU A 131 -13.29 3.44 -24.49
N ASP A 132 -14.57 3.49 -24.85
CA ASP A 132 -15.40 4.70 -24.91
C ASP A 132 -15.64 5.35 -23.52
N ALA A 133 -15.66 4.54 -22.46
CA ALA A 133 -15.78 5.01 -21.07
C ALA A 133 -14.44 5.37 -20.41
N LEU A 134 -13.32 5.31 -21.13
CA LEU A 134 -11.99 5.57 -20.56
C LEU A 134 -11.86 7.04 -20.15
N GLN A 135 -11.63 7.28 -18.86
CA GLN A 135 -11.47 8.59 -18.24
C GLN A 135 -10.02 8.89 -17.85
N THR A 136 -9.26 7.86 -17.50
CA THR A 136 -7.88 7.96 -17.05
C THR A 136 -7.03 6.94 -17.80
N PHE A 137 -5.98 7.42 -18.45
CA PHE A 137 -4.96 6.58 -19.07
C PHE A 137 -3.59 6.94 -18.51
N GLU A 138 -2.84 5.96 -18.04
CA GLU A 138 -1.47 6.15 -17.57
C GLU A 138 -0.52 5.15 -18.23
N TRP A 139 0.51 5.69 -18.90
CA TRP A 139 1.64 4.92 -19.40
C TRP A 139 2.84 5.05 -18.45
N ASP A 140 3.28 3.93 -17.89
CA ASP A 140 4.43 3.89 -16.97
C ASP A 140 5.47 2.85 -17.44
N GLY A 141 6.24 3.25 -18.46
CA GLY A 141 7.43 2.55 -18.98
C GLY A 141 8.73 3.17 -18.44
N GLU A 142 9.78 2.38 -18.19
CA GLU A 142 11.10 2.83 -17.72
C GLU A 142 12.01 3.31 -18.87
N ASP A 143 12.13 2.49 -19.91
CA ASP A 143 13.13 2.66 -20.96
C ASP A 143 12.51 3.24 -22.22
N MET A 144 11.27 2.90 -22.57
CA MET A 144 10.68 3.24 -23.88
C MET A 144 9.36 4.00 -23.83
N LEU A 145 9.24 4.92 -24.79
CA LEU A 145 8.02 5.66 -25.06
C LEU A 145 7.03 4.83 -25.88
N PRO A 146 5.73 5.08 -25.70
CA PRO A 146 4.72 4.50 -26.57
C PRO A 146 4.83 5.09 -27.98
N ASP A 147 4.35 4.32 -28.95
CA ASP A 147 4.19 4.74 -30.35
C ASP A 147 3.19 5.92 -30.40
N ASP A 148 3.50 6.95 -31.19
CA ASP A 148 2.71 8.17 -31.27
C ASP A 148 1.28 7.92 -31.80
N HIS A 149 1.12 6.87 -32.62
CA HIS A 149 -0.20 6.42 -33.07
C HIS A 149 -1.14 6.06 -31.92
N MET A 150 -0.61 5.57 -30.79
CA MET A 150 -1.42 5.27 -29.61
C MET A 150 -2.08 6.53 -29.05
N TRP A 151 -1.35 7.64 -28.96
CA TRP A 151 -1.91 8.91 -28.48
C TRP A 151 -2.99 9.44 -29.42
N SER A 152 -2.77 9.32 -30.73
CA SER A 152 -3.76 9.69 -31.76
C SER A 152 -5.05 8.89 -31.64
N ASP A 153 -4.93 7.56 -31.48
CA ASP A 153 -6.08 6.67 -31.34
C ASP A 153 -6.82 6.89 -30.01
N LEU A 154 -6.11 7.07 -28.89
CA LEU A 154 -6.73 7.40 -27.61
C LEU A 154 -7.53 8.71 -27.71
N ARG A 155 -6.96 9.75 -28.33
CA ARG A 155 -7.66 11.02 -28.52
C ARG A 155 -8.90 10.88 -29.40
N SER A 156 -8.82 10.09 -30.47
CA SER A 156 -9.89 9.96 -31.46
C SER A 156 -11.04 9.08 -30.98
N TRP A 157 -10.74 8.04 -30.18
CA TRP A 157 -11.71 7.00 -29.82
C TRP A 157 -12.15 7.03 -28.35
N CYS A 158 -11.46 7.76 -27.47
CA CYS A 158 -11.80 7.89 -26.05
C CYS A 158 -12.24 9.33 -25.72
N PRO A 159 -13.47 9.76 -26.09
CA PRO A 159 -13.94 11.13 -25.86
C PRO A 159 -14.10 11.48 -24.38
N SER A 160 -14.22 10.47 -23.51
CA SER A 160 -14.34 10.64 -22.06
C SER A 160 -12.99 10.85 -21.36
N LEU A 161 -11.87 10.77 -22.09
CA LEU A 161 -10.52 10.80 -21.51
C LEU A 161 -10.19 12.19 -20.98
N GLN A 162 -10.10 12.30 -19.65
CA GLN A 162 -9.89 13.56 -18.94
C GLN A 162 -8.55 13.61 -18.20
N HIS A 163 -7.94 12.45 -17.95
CA HIS A 163 -6.69 12.31 -17.21
C HIS A 163 -5.67 11.52 -18.02
N ILE A 164 -4.49 12.10 -18.22
CA ILE A 164 -3.38 11.45 -18.92
C ILE A 164 -2.15 11.43 -18.01
N GLY A 165 -1.57 10.25 -17.88
CA GLY A 165 -0.29 10.04 -17.23
C GLY A 165 0.72 9.45 -18.21
N THR A 166 1.95 9.95 -18.20
CA THR A 166 3.06 9.34 -18.94
C THR A 166 4.36 9.43 -18.16
N THR A 167 5.29 8.53 -18.46
CA THR A 167 6.67 8.59 -17.98
C THR A 167 7.63 9.03 -19.07
N PHE A 168 8.63 9.82 -18.70
CA PHE A 168 9.80 10.10 -19.54
C PHE A 168 11.00 9.35 -18.97
N GLY A 169 11.52 8.41 -19.77
CA GLY A 169 12.65 7.54 -19.45
C GLY A 169 13.91 7.97 -20.20
N CYS A 170 14.61 7.04 -20.83
CA CYS A 170 15.81 7.36 -21.64
C CYS A 170 15.50 8.20 -22.89
N PHE A 171 14.26 8.19 -23.38
CA PHE A 171 13.86 8.89 -24.61
C PHE A 171 12.75 9.90 -24.33
N LEU A 172 12.78 11.01 -25.10
CA LEU A 172 11.73 12.02 -25.14
C LEU A 172 10.84 11.86 -26.39
N PRO A 173 9.52 12.12 -26.27
CA PRO A 173 8.63 12.07 -27.42
C PRO A 173 9.01 13.17 -28.41
N ARG A 174 8.71 12.95 -29.69
CA ARG A 174 8.93 13.98 -30.72
C ARG A 174 8.12 15.23 -30.37
N PRO A 175 8.62 16.47 -30.60
CA PRO A 175 7.83 17.69 -30.38
C PRO A 175 6.52 17.75 -31.19
N SER A 176 6.39 16.94 -32.25
CA SER A 176 5.18 16.78 -33.05
C SER A 176 4.24 15.67 -32.55
N SER A 177 4.52 15.09 -31.38
CA SER A 177 3.75 13.98 -30.82
C SER A 177 2.30 14.37 -30.59
N HIS A 178 1.39 13.46 -30.92
CA HIS A 178 -0.04 13.58 -30.64
C HIS A 178 -0.36 13.67 -29.15
N LEU A 179 0.58 13.28 -28.26
CA LEU A 179 0.47 13.53 -26.81
C LEU A 179 0.23 15.02 -26.50
N PHE A 180 0.83 15.93 -27.26
CA PHE A 180 0.72 17.37 -26.99
C PHE A 180 -0.52 18.02 -27.59
N HIS A 181 -1.35 17.24 -28.29
CA HIS A 181 -2.57 17.73 -28.93
C HIS A 181 -3.83 17.45 -28.12
N PHE A 182 -3.71 16.84 -26.94
CA PHE A 182 -4.84 16.74 -26.02
C PHE A 182 -5.26 18.13 -25.53
N SER A 183 -6.56 18.29 -25.33
CA SER A 183 -7.20 19.52 -24.86
C SER A 183 -8.21 19.19 -23.77
N ASP A 184 -8.55 20.20 -22.96
CA ASP A 184 -9.54 20.12 -21.89
C ASP A 184 -9.28 19.00 -20.87
N LEU A 185 -8.00 18.65 -20.68
CA LEU A 185 -7.62 17.70 -19.63
C LEU A 185 -7.94 18.30 -18.26
N LYS A 186 -8.50 17.46 -17.38
CA LYS A 186 -8.66 17.77 -15.96
C LYS A 186 -7.47 17.28 -15.13
N GLY A 187 -6.76 16.27 -15.61
CA GLY A 187 -5.58 15.77 -14.92
C GLY A 187 -4.43 15.47 -15.86
N PHE A 188 -3.22 15.85 -15.45
CA PHE A 188 -2.00 15.46 -16.12
C PHE A 188 -0.95 14.97 -15.13
N SER A 189 -0.31 13.86 -15.44
CA SER A 189 0.80 13.31 -14.67
C SER A 189 2.00 13.03 -15.57
N LEU A 190 3.15 13.55 -15.18
CA LEU A 190 4.44 13.31 -15.83
C LEU A 190 5.44 12.82 -14.79
N THR A 191 6.02 11.66 -15.04
CA THR A 191 7.04 11.07 -14.16
C THR A 191 8.37 10.89 -14.89
N PHE A 192 9.41 11.56 -14.43
CA PHE A 192 10.78 11.42 -14.91
C PHE A 192 11.49 10.25 -14.22
N LYS A 193 12.11 9.35 -14.97
CA LYS A 193 12.79 8.16 -14.41
C LYS A 193 14.30 8.26 -14.54
N ASP A 194 15.01 7.61 -13.63
CA ASP A 194 16.49 7.63 -13.50
C ASP A 194 17.24 7.28 -14.80
N GLY A 195 16.66 6.43 -15.66
CA GLY A 195 17.22 6.07 -16.96
C GLY A 195 17.51 7.26 -17.87
N PHE A 196 16.77 8.37 -17.70
CA PHE A 196 16.94 9.61 -18.45
C PHE A 196 18.39 10.14 -18.44
N TYR A 197 19.09 10.03 -17.30
CA TYR A 197 20.46 10.58 -17.14
C TYR A 197 21.55 9.53 -16.99
N GLY A 198 21.19 8.31 -16.60
CA GLY A 198 22.18 7.26 -16.31
C GLY A 198 23.04 6.85 -17.51
N GLN A 199 22.60 7.13 -18.74
CA GLN A 199 23.32 6.70 -19.95
C GLN A 199 24.18 7.79 -20.61
N GLN A 200 24.24 9.02 -20.12
CA GLN A 200 25.09 10.11 -20.68
C GLN A 200 24.93 10.37 -22.20
N LEU A 201 23.91 9.80 -22.86
CA LEU A 201 23.75 9.87 -24.32
C LEU A 201 23.09 11.16 -24.82
N HIS A 202 22.42 11.92 -23.94
CA HIS A 202 21.86 13.22 -24.30
C HIS A 202 22.74 14.32 -23.72
N ILE A 203 23.36 15.11 -24.61
CA ILE A 203 23.89 16.44 -24.29
C ILE A 203 22.67 17.30 -23.94
N PRO A 204 22.41 17.56 -22.65
CA PRO A 204 21.09 18.00 -22.24
C PRO A 204 21.06 19.54 -22.30
N SER A 205 20.08 20.05 -23.06
CA SER A 205 19.56 21.44 -23.12
C SER A 205 18.88 21.75 -24.46
N ARG A 206 19.49 21.40 -25.61
CA ARG A 206 18.94 21.79 -26.93
C ARG A 206 17.83 20.90 -27.47
N GLU A 207 17.90 19.59 -27.25
CA GLU A 207 16.93 18.65 -27.84
C GLU A 207 15.66 18.49 -27.00
N SER A 208 15.75 18.73 -25.69
CA SER A 208 14.66 18.53 -24.73
C SER A 208 13.75 19.75 -24.59
N GLU A 209 14.29 20.96 -24.74
CA GLU A 209 13.55 22.24 -24.72
C GLU A 209 12.29 22.24 -25.60
N PRO A 210 12.33 21.84 -26.89
CA PRO A 210 11.12 21.87 -27.72
C PRO A 210 10.04 20.91 -27.21
N VAL A 211 10.41 19.79 -26.59
CA VAL A 211 9.45 18.83 -26.04
C VAL A 211 8.76 19.41 -24.80
N TYR A 212 9.54 20.01 -23.89
CA TYR A 212 8.99 20.64 -22.69
C TYR A 212 8.13 21.87 -23.02
N SER A 213 8.57 22.69 -23.98
CA SER A 213 7.73 23.80 -24.46
C SER A 213 6.38 23.28 -24.92
N ARG A 214 6.34 22.18 -25.70
CA ARG A 214 5.07 21.60 -26.18
C ARG A 214 4.20 21.03 -25.06
N VAL A 215 4.79 20.39 -24.05
CA VAL A 215 4.06 19.96 -22.83
C VAL A 215 3.42 21.16 -22.15
N TRP A 216 4.22 22.20 -21.89
CA TRP A 216 3.72 23.41 -21.21
C TRP A 216 2.68 24.14 -22.06
N ASP A 217 2.89 24.27 -23.36
CA ASP A 217 1.93 24.91 -24.27
C ASP A 217 0.59 24.18 -24.25
N MET A 218 0.61 22.84 -24.26
CA MET A 218 -0.59 22.02 -24.10
C MET A 218 -1.27 22.26 -22.76
N LEU A 219 -0.53 22.22 -21.65
CA LEU A 219 -1.10 22.38 -20.30
C LEU A 219 -1.66 23.78 -20.05
N ILE A 220 -0.99 24.81 -20.58
CA ILE A 220 -1.35 26.22 -20.36
C ILE A 220 -2.50 26.63 -21.27
N HIS A 221 -2.38 26.38 -22.58
CA HIS A 221 -3.30 26.91 -23.57
C HIS A 221 -4.46 25.95 -23.87
N ASN A 222 -4.19 24.64 -23.90
CA ASN A 222 -5.21 23.66 -24.28
C ASN A 222 -5.94 23.09 -23.06
N CYS A 223 -5.41 23.23 -21.84
CA CYS A 223 -5.99 22.65 -20.62
C CYS A 223 -6.20 23.69 -19.50
N PRO A 224 -6.98 24.77 -19.72
CA PRO A 224 -7.15 25.84 -18.73
C PRO A 224 -7.90 25.38 -17.47
N ASN A 225 -8.69 24.31 -17.56
CA ASN A 225 -9.50 23.77 -16.46
C ASN A 225 -8.81 22.62 -15.70
N LEU A 226 -7.47 22.61 -15.67
CA LEU A 226 -6.72 21.55 -15.01
C LEU A 226 -7.02 21.52 -13.50
N GLU A 227 -7.42 20.35 -13.00
CA GLU A 227 -7.74 20.09 -11.59
C GLU A 227 -6.62 19.35 -10.86
N ARG A 228 -5.87 18.51 -11.57
CA ARG A 228 -4.77 17.69 -11.02
C ARG A 228 -3.51 17.82 -11.88
N LEU A 229 -2.42 18.23 -11.26
CA LEU A 229 -1.10 18.27 -11.90
C LEU A 229 -0.10 17.48 -11.06
N SER A 230 0.55 16.49 -11.66
CA SER A 230 1.61 15.72 -11.04
C SER A 230 2.86 15.74 -11.92
N LEU A 231 3.97 16.25 -11.38
CA LEU A 231 5.27 16.32 -12.02
C LEU A 231 6.27 15.69 -11.06
N ALA A 232 6.52 14.39 -11.19
CA ALA A 232 7.34 13.63 -10.26
C ALA A 232 8.62 13.10 -10.93
N GLY A 233 9.61 12.68 -10.15
CA GLY A 233 10.82 12.03 -10.68
C GLY A 233 12.13 12.68 -10.29
N THR A 234 13.22 12.09 -10.77
CA THR A 234 14.61 12.47 -10.50
C THR A 234 15.16 13.23 -11.71
N PHE A 235 14.85 14.52 -11.80
CA PHE A 235 15.31 15.36 -12.89
C PHE A 235 16.35 16.35 -12.37
N SER A 236 17.57 16.25 -12.89
CA SER A 236 18.72 17.03 -12.42
C SER A 236 18.81 18.41 -13.06
N GLU A 237 18.15 18.61 -14.20
CA GLU A 237 18.11 19.91 -14.85
C GLU A 237 16.94 20.74 -14.33
N PRO A 238 17.07 22.05 -14.16
CA PRO A 238 15.91 22.89 -13.93
C PRO A 238 15.13 23.04 -15.26
N SER A 239 14.24 22.11 -15.58
CA SER A 239 13.34 22.31 -16.71
C SER A 239 12.37 23.43 -16.35
N ASP A 240 12.34 24.51 -17.14
CA ASP A 240 11.28 25.50 -17.37
C ASP A 240 10.26 25.78 -16.24
N ALA A 241 10.63 25.63 -14.97
CA ALA A 241 9.79 25.94 -13.82
C ALA A 241 9.45 27.43 -13.76
N GLN A 242 10.20 28.24 -14.52
CA GLN A 242 9.83 29.62 -14.82
C GLN A 242 8.47 29.75 -15.49
N ARG A 243 8.06 28.79 -16.34
CA ARG A 243 6.74 28.80 -16.98
C ARG A 243 5.61 28.65 -15.97
N LEU A 244 5.80 27.89 -14.88
CA LEU A 244 4.82 27.83 -13.79
C LEU A 244 4.51 29.23 -13.22
N ARG A 245 5.44 30.18 -13.28
CA ARG A 245 5.19 31.57 -12.84
C ARG A 245 4.14 32.30 -13.67
N SER A 246 3.93 31.94 -14.93
CA SER A 246 2.92 32.61 -15.76
C SER A 246 1.58 31.88 -15.77
N VAL A 247 1.54 30.62 -15.35
CA VAL A 247 0.30 29.84 -15.44
C VAL A 247 -0.66 30.13 -14.31
N HIS A 248 -1.95 30.13 -14.63
CA HIS A 248 -3.05 30.15 -13.68
C HIS A 248 -4.10 29.12 -14.08
N TRP A 249 -4.28 28.10 -13.25
CA TRP A 249 -5.32 27.09 -13.39
C TRP A 249 -6.36 27.29 -12.27
N PRO A 250 -7.48 27.98 -12.53
CA PRO A 250 -8.43 28.39 -11.49
C PRO A 250 -9.13 27.23 -10.78
N ARG A 251 -9.01 26.00 -11.31
CA ARG A 251 -9.61 24.78 -10.74
C ARG A 251 -8.58 23.81 -10.17
N LEU A 252 -7.31 24.19 -10.08
CA LEU A 252 -6.26 23.31 -9.59
C LEU A 252 -6.51 22.96 -8.11
N ARG A 253 -6.76 21.67 -7.84
CA ARG A 253 -7.03 21.14 -6.50
C ARG A 253 -5.90 20.27 -5.97
N MET A 254 -5.23 19.53 -6.85
CA MET A 254 -4.15 18.63 -6.46
C MET A 254 -2.89 18.98 -7.22
N LEU A 255 -1.82 19.26 -6.47
CA LEU A 255 -0.50 19.53 -7.01
C LEU A 255 0.50 18.54 -6.40
N SER A 256 1.18 17.80 -7.27
CA SER A 256 2.25 16.89 -6.91
C SER A 256 3.54 17.31 -7.62
N VAL A 257 4.59 17.62 -6.87
CA VAL A 257 5.86 18.15 -7.39
C VAL A 257 7.02 17.35 -6.83
N GLY A 258 7.85 16.81 -7.72
CA GLY A 258 9.10 16.09 -7.48
C GLY A 258 10.33 16.98 -7.39
N ASP A 259 11.52 16.37 -7.29
CA ASP A 259 12.83 17.02 -7.30
C ASP A 259 13.06 17.93 -8.53
N VAL A 260 12.34 17.64 -9.62
CA VAL A 260 12.39 18.29 -10.94
C VAL A 260 12.31 19.81 -10.90
N ILE A 261 11.54 20.39 -9.98
CA ILE A 261 11.13 21.80 -10.07
C ILE A 261 12.03 22.72 -9.24
N TYR A 262 12.84 22.15 -8.34
CA TYR A 262 13.57 22.93 -7.35
C TYR A 262 14.96 23.39 -7.82
N GLY A 263 15.47 22.97 -8.98
CA GLY A 263 16.85 23.24 -9.41
C GLY A 263 17.18 24.66 -9.90
N LEU A 264 16.25 25.63 -9.88
CA LEU A 264 16.51 26.98 -10.42
C LEU A 264 17.43 27.76 -9.46
N SER A 265 18.75 27.62 -9.63
CA SER A 265 19.71 28.56 -9.06
C SER A 265 19.44 29.94 -9.67
N ALA A 266 18.98 30.89 -8.86
CA ALA A 266 18.79 32.25 -9.31
C ALA A 266 20.13 32.80 -9.84
N PRO A 267 20.15 33.55 -10.96
CA PRO A 267 21.34 34.25 -11.38
C PRO A 267 21.83 35.14 -10.23
N LEU A 268 23.16 35.18 -10.02
CA LEU A 268 23.87 35.77 -8.86
C LEU A 268 23.50 37.22 -8.49
N HIS A 269 22.65 37.91 -9.26
CA HIS A 269 22.33 39.33 -9.12
C HIS A 269 20.85 39.68 -9.03
N THR A 270 19.93 38.71 -9.14
CA THR A 270 18.49 38.98 -8.93
C THR A 270 18.08 38.57 -7.52
N PRO A 271 17.26 39.37 -6.81
CA PRO A 271 16.69 38.93 -5.54
C PRO A 271 16.00 37.57 -5.72
N PRO A 272 16.15 36.64 -4.75
CA PRO A 272 15.64 35.29 -4.86
C PRO A 272 14.11 35.33 -4.88
N THR A 273 13.53 35.48 -6.07
CA THR A 273 12.10 35.26 -6.28
C THR A 273 11.90 33.75 -6.32
N HIS A 274 11.12 33.19 -5.39
CA HIS A 274 10.84 31.77 -5.35
C HIS A 274 9.64 31.49 -6.29
N PRO A 275 9.85 30.96 -7.53
CA PRO A 275 8.80 30.79 -8.53
C PRO A 275 7.56 30.06 -8.01
N MET A 276 7.81 29.06 -7.17
CA MET A 276 6.82 28.16 -6.64
C MET A 276 5.97 28.81 -5.55
N VAL A 277 6.53 29.75 -4.78
CA VAL A 277 5.78 30.50 -3.76
C VAL A 277 4.71 31.35 -4.46
N ASP A 278 5.12 32.16 -5.45
CA ASP A 278 4.19 32.97 -6.27
C ASP A 278 3.15 32.10 -7.01
N PHE A 279 3.53 30.89 -7.40
CA PHE A 279 2.60 29.93 -7.99
C PHE A 279 1.56 29.46 -6.98
N LEU A 280 1.98 28.97 -5.81
CA LEU A 280 1.07 28.48 -4.77
C LEU A 280 0.11 29.57 -4.28
N GLU A 281 0.55 30.82 -4.17
CA GLU A 281 -0.30 31.95 -3.77
C GLU A 281 -1.42 32.24 -4.79
N ARG A 282 -1.14 32.07 -6.08
CA ARG A 282 -2.13 32.27 -7.16
C ARG A 282 -3.14 31.12 -7.29
N HIS A 283 -2.99 30.04 -6.51
CA HIS A 283 -3.84 28.85 -6.57
C HIS A 283 -4.47 28.54 -5.20
N PRO A 284 -5.41 29.38 -4.72
CA PRO A 284 -6.05 29.18 -3.42
C PRO A 284 -6.97 27.94 -3.35
N THR A 285 -7.31 27.34 -4.50
CA THR A 285 -8.17 26.16 -4.62
C THR A 285 -7.46 24.83 -4.34
N ILE A 286 -6.14 24.86 -4.07
CA ILE A 286 -5.38 23.64 -3.80
C ILE A 286 -5.86 23.02 -2.48
N GLU A 287 -6.42 21.81 -2.60
CA GLU A 287 -6.89 20.96 -1.50
C GLU A 287 -5.81 19.95 -1.07
N SER A 288 -4.93 19.54 -1.99
CA SER A 288 -3.86 18.56 -1.76
C SER A 288 -2.52 19.00 -2.35
N LEU A 289 -1.49 19.08 -1.51
CA LEU A 289 -0.13 19.44 -1.90
C LEU A 289 0.83 18.29 -1.57
N HIS A 290 1.44 17.70 -2.59
CA HIS A 290 2.43 16.65 -2.46
C HIS A 290 3.79 17.13 -2.97
N LEU A 291 4.75 17.26 -2.06
CA LEU A 291 6.13 17.61 -2.34
C LEU A 291 6.98 16.35 -2.17
N TYR A 292 7.38 15.76 -3.29
CA TYR A 292 8.33 14.66 -3.35
C TYR A 292 9.70 15.24 -3.65
N GLY A 293 10.74 14.82 -2.94
CA GLY A 293 12.09 15.22 -3.30
C GLY A 293 13.05 15.32 -2.13
N HIS A 294 14.33 15.16 -2.43
CA HIS A 294 15.41 15.19 -1.46
C HIS A 294 15.55 16.60 -0.88
N PRO A 295 15.43 16.76 0.45
CA PRO A 295 15.48 18.07 1.11
C PRO A 295 16.83 18.80 0.92
N THR A 296 17.86 18.09 0.47
CA THR A 296 19.21 18.64 0.28
C THR A 296 19.40 19.41 -1.03
N VAL A 297 18.52 19.23 -2.03
CA VAL A 297 18.82 19.70 -3.40
C VAL A 297 18.40 21.17 -3.63
N ASN A 298 17.27 21.62 -3.08
CA ASN A 298 16.96 23.04 -2.89
C ASN A 298 15.68 23.17 -2.04
N PRO A 299 15.74 23.70 -0.81
CA PRO A 299 14.57 23.78 0.06
C PRO A 299 13.57 24.80 -0.49
N LEU A 300 12.35 24.36 -0.78
CA LEU A 300 11.23 25.27 -1.01
C LEU A 300 10.93 25.99 0.30
N ASP A 301 11.19 27.30 0.35
CA ASP A 301 10.87 28.10 1.52
C ASP A 301 9.36 28.40 1.58
N LEU A 302 8.61 27.45 2.13
CA LEU A 302 7.17 27.60 2.38
C LEU A 302 6.85 28.63 3.47
N ALA A 303 7.84 29.09 4.24
CA ALA A 303 7.61 30.13 5.25
C ALA A 303 7.46 31.52 4.60
N ALA A 304 7.95 31.68 3.37
CA ALA A 304 7.79 32.89 2.56
C ALA A 304 6.38 33.06 1.97
N LEU A 305 5.53 32.02 2.01
CA LEU A 305 4.14 32.11 1.56
C LEU A 305 3.35 33.12 2.39
N ASP A 306 2.46 33.85 1.71
CA ASP A 306 1.47 34.68 2.39
C ASP A 306 0.62 33.87 3.39
N THR A 307 0.26 34.52 4.49
CA THR A 307 -0.53 33.92 5.57
C THR A 307 -1.89 33.40 5.10
N GLY A 308 -2.49 34.07 4.10
CA GLY A 308 -3.76 33.72 3.48
C GLY A 308 -3.65 32.66 2.37
N ALA A 309 -2.44 32.25 1.99
CA ALA A 309 -2.25 31.28 0.91
C ALA A 309 -2.76 29.89 1.28
N LEU A 310 -3.27 29.16 0.28
CA LEU A 310 -3.75 27.77 0.41
C LEU A 310 -4.84 27.58 1.49
N PRO A 311 -5.92 28.38 1.51
CA PRO A 311 -6.95 28.29 2.53
C PRO A 311 -7.74 26.97 2.51
N ALA A 312 -7.75 26.26 1.38
CA ALA A 312 -8.45 24.99 1.21
C ALA A 312 -7.59 23.75 1.47
N LEU A 313 -6.31 23.92 1.88
CA LEU A 313 -5.39 22.80 1.99
C LEU A 313 -5.84 21.84 3.11
N SER A 314 -6.17 20.62 2.70
CA SER A 314 -6.68 19.56 3.57
C SER A 314 -5.74 18.36 3.65
N GLU A 315 -4.92 18.16 2.63
CA GLU A 315 -3.94 17.09 2.54
C GLU A 315 -2.55 17.66 2.20
N PHE A 316 -1.56 17.25 2.99
CA PHE A 316 -0.17 17.59 2.77
C PHE A 316 0.69 16.31 2.75
N SER A 317 1.55 16.19 1.76
CA SER A 317 2.59 15.16 1.72
C SER A 317 3.94 15.80 1.47
N GLY A 318 4.94 15.56 2.32
CA GLY A 318 6.27 16.14 2.14
C GLY A 318 7.24 15.87 3.28
N SER A 319 8.35 16.59 3.32
CA SER A 319 9.27 16.55 4.45
C SER A 319 8.66 17.25 5.68
N LEU A 320 9.15 16.91 6.87
CA LEU A 320 8.75 17.58 8.11
C LEU A 320 9.12 19.07 8.09
N ASP A 321 10.26 19.41 7.48
CA ASP A 321 10.73 20.79 7.40
C ASP A 321 9.81 21.64 6.52
N HIS A 322 9.32 21.09 5.41
CA HIS A 322 8.29 21.77 4.59
C HIS A 322 6.99 21.97 5.37
N LEU A 323 6.51 20.96 6.10
CA LEU A 323 5.32 21.10 6.93
C LEU A 323 5.50 22.17 8.01
N ARG A 324 6.68 22.19 8.65
CA ARG A 324 7.03 23.18 9.66
C ARG A 324 7.07 24.59 9.07
N ALA A 325 7.77 24.79 7.97
CA ALA A 325 7.84 26.08 7.28
C ALA A 325 6.44 26.60 6.90
N LEU A 326 5.57 25.70 6.44
CA LEU A 326 4.19 26.01 6.11
C LEU A 326 3.36 26.47 7.33
N LEU A 327 3.63 25.93 8.53
CA LEU A 327 2.97 26.32 9.78
C LEU A 327 3.56 27.58 10.42
N GLU A 328 4.85 27.81 10.24
CA GLU A 328 5.57 28.98 10.78
C GLU A 328 5.38 30.25 9.93
N ARG A 329 4.71 30.16 8.77
CA ARG A 329 4.49 31.30 7.87
C ARG A 329 3.81 32.48 8.58
N GLY A 330 4.28 33.69 8.29
CA GLY A 330 3.79 34.93 8.91
C GLY A 330 4.31 35.22 10.31
N GLN A 331 5.22 34.41 10.87
CA GLN A 331 5.92 34.73 12.12
C GLN A 331 7.11 35.66 11.83
N PRO A 332 7.07 36.95 12.24
CA PRO A 332 8.07 37.95 11.84
C PRO A 332 9.49 37.71 12.41
N ASN A 333 9.68 36.71 13.27
CA ASN A 333 10.95 36.39 13.93
C ASN A 333 11.61 35.08 13.48
N ALA A 334 11.05 34.37 12.49
CA ALA A 334 11.56 33.05 12.08
C ALA A 334 12.86 33.09 11.23
N GLY A 335 13.19 34.25 10.63
CA GLY A 335 14.29 34.36 9.65
C GLY A 335 15.72 34.32 10.21
N ASN A 336 15.92 34.42 11.53
CA ASN A 336 17.25 34.27 12.12
C ASN A 336 17.51 32.79 12.42
N GLY A 337 18.14 32.10 11.46
CA GLY A 337 18.35 30.64 11.34
C GLY A 337 19.04 29.87 12.47
N ASN A 338 19.04 30.38 13.70
CA ASN A 338 19.42 29.62 14.88
C ASN A 338 18.22 28.83 15.43
N ALA A 339 17.81 27.78 14.70
CA ALA A 339 16.75 26.85 15.09
C ALA A 339 16.93 26.22 16.49
N MET A 340 18.15 26.29 17.05
CA MET A 340 18.49 25.78 18.38
C MET A 340 17.92 26.63 19.53
N TRP A 341 17.70 27.95 19.33
CA TRP A 341 17.24 28.85 20.41
C TRP A 341 15.73 28.83 20.64
N ALA A 342 14.94 28.38 19.65
CA ALA A 342 13.48 28.35 19.74
C ALA A 342 12.93 27.26 20.67
N PHE A 343 13.76 26.32 21.14
CA PHE A 343 13.33 25.24 22.04
C PHE A 343 13.33 25.63 23.52
N GLN A 344 13.94 26.77 23.88
CA GLN A 344 14.08 27.20 25.27
C GLN A 344 13.07 28.28 25.69
N GLN A 345 12.21 28.74 24.77
CA GLN A 345 11.16 29.71 25.10
C GLN A 345 10.01 29.05 25.85
N ASN A 346 9.59 29.69 26.95
CA ASN A 346 8.56 29.19 27.84
C ASN A 346 7.20 29.02 27.11
N PRO A 347 6.55 27.84 27.16
CA PRO A 347 5.34 27.53 26.40
C PRO A 347 4.08 28.29 26.82
N SER A 348 4.15 29.15 27.85
CA SER A 348 2.98 29.74 28.52
C SER A 348 2.49 31.08 27.95
N THR A 349 3.09 31.64 26.89
CA THR A 349 2.69 32.97 26.36
C THR A 349 2.37 33.03 24.86
N VAL A 350 2.39 31.91 24.14
CA VAL A 350 2.06 31.90 22.71
C VAL A 350 0.54 31.88 22.54
N SER A 351 -0.04 32.99 22.10
CA SER A 351 -1.45 33.03 21.70
C SER A 351 -1.67 32.04 20.55
N PRO A 352 -2.74 31.23 20.58
CA PRO A 352 -3.02 30.25 19.53
C PRO A 352 -3.09 31.00 18.19
N SER A 353 -2.16 30.68 17.29
CA SER A 353 -2.11 31.27 15.96
C SER A 353 -3.41 30.93 15.24
N ASN A 354 -4.21 31.94 14.88
CA ASN A 354 -5.46 31.78 14.12
C ASN A 354 -5.18 31.50 12.63
N LEU A 355 -4.14 30.71 12.32
CA LEU A 355 -3.82 30.36 10.96
C LEU A 355 -4.94 29.46 10.41
N PRO A 356 -5.51 29.77 9.23
CA PRO A 356 -6.62 28.99 8.65
C PRO A 356 -6.23 27.53 8.42
N LEU A 357 -4.97 27.27 8.07
CA LEU A 357 -4.41 25.95 7.74
C LEU A 357 -4.58 24.92 8.87
N VAL A 358 -4.42 25.36 10.12
CA VAL A 358 -4.52 24.54 11.33
C VAL A 358 -5.90 23.88 11.44
N LYS A 359 -6.92 24.51 10.88
CA LYS A 359 -8.32 24.03 10.91
C LYS A 359 -8.66 23.14 9.73
N THR A 360 -7.98 23.30 8.59
CA THR A 360 -8.31 22.60 7.35
C THR A 360 -7.48 21.34 7.12
N LEU A 361 -6.24 21.30 7.63
CA LEU A 361 -5.34 20.18 7.39
C LEU A 361 -5.77 18.93 8.18
N THR A 362 -6.28 17.93 7.47
CA THR A 362 -6.82 16.68 8.03
C THR A 362 -5.95 15.47 7.75
N ARG A 363 -5.09 15.53 6.72
CA ARG A 363 -4.22 14.44 6.28
C ARG A 363 -2.79 14.92 6.12
N VAL A 364 -1.87 14.24 6.80
CA VAL A 364 -0.43 14.50 6.69
C VAL A 364 0.30 13.20 6.34
N CYS A 365 1.13 13.25 5.30
CA CYS A 365 1.99 12.17 4.87
C CYS A 365 3.46 12.61 4.86
N LEU A 366 4.28 11.95 5.65
CA LEU A 366 5.73 12.15 5.71
C LEU A 366 6.39 10.88 5.10
N PRO A 367 6.53 10.81 3.76
CA PRO A 367 6.97 9.60 3.07
C PRO A 367 8.47 9.33 3.30
N GLU A 368 9.25 10.38 3.52
CA GLU A 368 10.68 10.27 3.73
C GLU A 368 10.99 9.72 5.12
N PRO A 369 11.91 8.75 5.24
CA PRO A 369 12.30 8.23 6.54
C PRO A 369 13.01 9.30 7.35
N MET A 370 12.33 9.83 8.37
CA MET A 370 12.92 10.80 9.27
C MET A 370 14.01 10.12 10.10
N GLN A 371 15.22 10.67 9.98
CA GLN A 371 16.36 10.27 10.79
C GLN A 371 16.16 10.83 12.20
N LEU A 372 15.77 9.97 13.14
CA LEU A 372 15.53 10.38 14.51
C LEU A 372 16.89 10.64 15.19
N ARG A 373 17.14 11.91 15.51
CA ARG A 373 18.19 12.42 16.40
C ARG A 373 17.53 12.99 17.67
N GLU A 374 18.32 13.40 18.66
CA GLU A 374 17.86 13.80 20.00
C GLU A 374 16.69 14.80 20.01
N MET A 375 16.66 15.73 19.06
CA MET A 375 15.64 16.80 19.01
C MET A 375 14.45 16.51 18.08
N THR A 376 14.52 15.48 17.23
CA THR A 376 13.49 15.21 16.22
C THR A 376 12.12 14.87 16.83
N PRO A 377 12.00 14.05 17.89
CA PRO A 377 10.69 13.74 18.47
C PRO A 377 9.97 14.96 19.03
N LEU A 378 10.71 15.91 19.61
CA LEU A 378 10.16 17.17 20.13
C LEU A 378 9.70 18.08 18.99
N ALA A 379 10.49 18.17 17.91
CA ALA A 379 10.11 18.92 16.71
C ALA A 379 8.83 18.39 16.08
N ILE A 380 8.72 17.06 15.92
CA ILE A 380 7.50 16.39 15.42
C ILE A 380 6.33 16.68 16.36
N SER A 381 6.53 16.51 17.67
CA SER A 381 5.49 16.78 18.68
C SER A 381 4.88 18.15 18.50
N ARG A 382 5.74 19.17 18.40
CA ARG A 382 5.34 20.57 18.29
C ARG A 382 4.52 20.80 17.02
N VAL A 383 5.04 20.38 15.87
CA VAL A 383 4.36 20.49 14.57
C VAL A 383 3.01 19.79 14.59
N LEU A 384 2.93 18.59 15.18
CA LEU A 384 1.70 17.81 15.24
C LEU A 384 0.69 18.38 16.25
N MET A 385 1.13 18.94 17.38
CA MET A 385 0.23 19.60 18.35
C MET A 385 -0.44 20.85 17.76
N GLU A 386 0.19 21.49 16.77
CA GLU A 386 -0.38 22.60 16.02
C GLU A 386 -1.45 22.16 15.00
N LEU A 387 -1.76 20.86 14.89
CA LEU A 387 -2.72 20.30 13.93
C LEU A 387 -3.87 19.56 14.64
N PRO A 388 -4.79 20.26 15.33
CA PRO A 388 -5.88 19.65 16.10
C PRO A 388 -6.91 18.92 15.23
N SER A 389 -6.98 19.27 13.94
CA SER A 389 -7.92 18.70 12.96
C SER A 389 -7.37 17.44 12.27
N LEU A 390 -6.15 17.00 12.63
CA LEU A 390 -5.50 15.88 11.97
C LEU A 390 -6.20 14.56 12.26
N THR A 391 -6.76 13.96 11.21
CA THR A 391 -7.45 12.66 11.27
C THR A 391 -6.65 11.51 10.65
N SER A 392 -5.73 11.81 9.72
CA SER A 392 -4.91 10.80 9.05
C SER A 392 -3.45 11.19 9.10
N LEU A 393 -2.60 10.30 9.62
CA LEU A 393 -1.16 10.51 9.71
C LEU A 393 -0.43 9.31 9.12
N LYS A 394 0.40 9.58 8.11
CA LYS A 394 1.37 8.63 7.56
C LYS A 394 2.78 9.12 7.82
N ILE A 395 3.62 8.29 8.40
CA ILE A 395 4.92 8.71 8.89
C ILE A 395 5.94 7.57 8.83
N THR A 396 7.13 7.87 8.30
CA THR A 396 8.23 6.91 8.21
C THR A 396 9.41 7.37 9.06
N PHE A 397 9.98 6.46 9.83
CA PHE A 397 11.11 6.70 10.72
C PHE A 397 12.29 5.78 10.40
N ALA A 398 13.49 6.33 10.55
CA ALA A 398 14.73 5.58 10.68
C ALA A 398 15.31 5.88 12.07
N LEU A 399 15.25 4.88 12.95
CA LEU A 399 15.80 4.96 14.30
C LEU A 399 17.29 4.62 14.27
N HIS A 400 18.12 5.49 14.83
CA HIS A 400 19.50 5.14 15.18
C HIS A 400 19.52 4.33 16.49
N SER A 401 20.56 3.52 16.69
CA SER A 401 20.72 2.74 17.92
C SER A 401 20.70 3.63 19.17
N GLY A 402 19.93 3.24 20.20
CA GLY A 402 19.89 3.91 21.50
C GLY A 402 18.64 4.76 21.77
N TYR A 403 17.79 5.01 20.77
CA TYR A 403 16.54 5.76 20.97
C TYR A 403 15.38 4.87 21.42
N ASP A 404 14.58 5.40 22.35
CA ASP A 404 13.31 4.79 22.75
C ASP A 404 12.23 5.06 21.68
N SER A 405 12.04 4.09 20.79
CA SER A 405 10.95 4.10 19.79
C SER A 405 9.59 4.34 20.45
N THR A 406 9.37 3.78 21.64
CA THR A 406 8.14 3.95 22.42
C THR A 406 7.90 5.41 22.79
N GLY A 407 8.96 6.15 23.12
CA GLY A 407 8.90 7.58 23.41
C GLY A 407 8.35 8.37 22.22
N VAL A 408 8.88 8.13 21.02
CA VAL A 408 8.41 8.77 19.78
C VAL A 408 6.94 8.50 19.52
N LEU A 409 6.52 7.24 19.65
CA LEU A 409 5.12 6.86 19.47
C LEU A 409 4.21 7.52 20.51
N ARG A 410 4.59 7.53 21.80
CA ARG A 410 3.82 8.20 22.86
C ARG A 410 3.66 9.69 22.56
N THR A 411 4.70 10.33 22.06
CA THR A 411 4.66 11.72 21.63
C THR A 411 3.66 11.93 20.51
N ILE A 412 3.73 11.17 19.41
CA ILE A 412 2.77 11.26 18.29
C ILE A 412 1.34 11.04 18.78
N VAL A 413 1.12 10.01 19.59
CA VAL A 413 -0.19 9.67 20.15
C VAL A 413 -0.73 10.78 21.05
N ALA A 414 0.13 11.45 21.82
CA ALA A 414 -0.26 12.57 22.66
C ALA A 414 -0.58 13.83 21.83
N SER A 415 0.17 14.08 20.75
CA SER A 415 -0.05 15.23 19.87
C SER A 415 -1.34 15.13 19.04
N CYS A 416 -1.75 13.91 18.65
CA CYS A 416 -2.86 13.72 17.71
C CYS A 416 -3.96 12.78 18.25
N PRO A 417 -4.72 13.18 19.29
CA PRO A 417 -5.74 12.32 19.91
C PRO A 417 -6.96 12.04 19.00
N GLN A 418 -7.14 12.82 17.93
CA GLN A 418 -8.28 12.71 17.01
C GLN A 418 -8.02 11.80 15.80
N LEU A 419 -6.87 11.12 15.75
CA LEU A 419 -6.51 10.25 14.63
C LEU A 419 -7.53 9.12 14.42
N LEU A 420 -7.97 8.99 13.17
CA LEU A 420 -8.77 7.90 12.65
C LEU A 420 -7.90 6.90 11.88
N ASP A 421 -6.89 7.39 11.18
CA ASP A 421 -6.01 6.58 10.33
C ASP A 421 -4.54 6.83 10.67
N LEU A 422 -3.79 5.75 10.93
CA LEU A 422 -2.36 5.82 11.24
C LEU A 422 -1.56 4.83 10.38
N ASP A 423 -0.69 5.32 9.49
CA ASP A 423 0.31 4.52 8.78
C ASP A 423 1.71 4.82 9.36
N LEU A 424 2.18 3.94 10.22
CA LEU A 424 3.47 4.06 10.90
C LEU A 424 4.46 3.06 10.30
N SER A 425 5.62 3.57 9.87
CA SER A 425 6.66 2.74 9.30
C SER A 425 8.02 2.99 9.93
N CYS A 426 8.70 1.94 10.36
CA CYS A 426 10.03 1.97 10.97
C CYS A 426 11.02 1.15 10.14
N ALA A 427 11.94 1.83 9.44
CA ALA A 427 12.85 1.22 8.47
C ALA A 427 14.12 0.59 9.08
N CYS A 428 14.45 0.89 10.34
CA CYS A 428 15.72 0.48 10.98
C CYS A 428 15.51 -0.25 12.32
N LYS A 429 16.57 -0.90 12.81
CA LYS A 429 16.65 -1.44 14.18
C LYS A 429 17.29 -0.40 15.12
N PRO A 430 16.85 -0.33 16.40
CA PRO A 430 15.76 -1.08 17.01
C PRO A 430 14.39 -0.61 16.51
N SER A 431 13.42 -1.52 16.43
CA SER A 431 12.03 -1.23 16.05
C SER A 431 11.10 -1.25 17.28
N PHE A 432 9.79 -1.30 17.08
CA PHE A 432 8.82 -1.44 18.16
C PHE A 432 8.63 -2.90 18.56
N PHE A 433 8.50 -3.17 19.86
CA PHE A 433 7.84 -4.40 20.32
C PHE A 433 6.32 -4.20 20.24
N LEU A 434 5.61 -5.15 19.65
CA LEU A 434 4.13 -5.08 19.52
C LEU A 434 3.42 -4.88 20.86
N GLU A 435 3.96 -5.43 21.95
CA GLU A 435 3.46 -5.21 23.30
C GLU A 435 3.49 -3.72 23.70
N SER A 436 4.66 -3.09 23.71
CA SER A 436 4.83 -1.67 24.07
C SER A 436 4.06 -0.76 23.12
N PHE A 437 3.98 -1.14 21.85
CA PHE A 437 3.21 -0.46 20.81
C PHE A 437 1.70 -0.47 21.15
N SER A 438 1.13 -1.64 21.45
CA SER A 438 -0.31 -1.79 21.78
C SER A 438 -0.73 -0.95 22.99
N ARG A 439 0.11 -0.92 24.04
CA ARG A 439 -0.14 -0.11 25.25
C ARG A 439 -0.14 1.39 24.94
N SER A 440 0.75 1.84 24.07
CA SER A 440 0.85 3.26 23.69
C SER A 440 -0.33 3.67 22.81
N LEU A 441 -0.79 2.80 21.91
CA LEU A 441 -1.93 3.07 21.05
C LEU A 441 -3.25 3.28 21.79
N ARG A 442 -3.43 2.71 22.99
CA ARG A 442 -4.69 2.79 23.77
C ARG A 442 -5.25 4.21 23.93
N LYS A 443 -4.38 5.23 23.88
CA LYS A 443 -4.80 6.65 23.99
C LYS A 443 -5.49 7.17 22.72
N LEU A 444 -5.35 6.49 21.57
CA LEU A 444 -6.02 6.83 20.31
C LEU A 444 -7.40 6.16 20.24
N ALA A 445 -8.31 6.54 21.14
CA ALA A 445 -9.64 5.92 21.26
C ALA A 445 -10.57 6.10 20.03
N ARG A 446 -10.14 6.86 19.01
CA ARG A 446 -10.88 7.07 17.75
C ARG A 446 -10.26 6.35 16.55
N LEU A 447 -9.13 5.67 16.73
CA LEU A 447 -8.40 5.02 15.64
C LEU A 447 -9.25 3.91 15.03
N ARG A 448 -9.46 3.99 13.71
CA ARG A 448 -10.24 3.03 12.90
C ARG A 448 -9.35 2.18 12.02
N THR A 449 -8.34 2.79 11.41
CA THR A 449 -7.39 2.07 10.57
C THR A 449 -5.95 2.24 11.05
N LEU A 450 -5.19 1.16 10.95
CA LEU A 450 -3.79 1.13 11.33
C LEU A 450 -2.97 0.33 10.32
N GLN A 451 -1.89 0.91 9.82
CA GLN A 451 -0.88 0.21 9.05
C GLN A 451 0.46 0.33 9.76
N LEU A 452 0.99 -0.80 10.21
CA LEU A 452 2.26 -0.87 10.92
C LEU A 452 3.28 -1.62 10.07
N THR A 453 4.37 -0.97 9.71
CA THR A 453 5.48 -1.60 8.99
C THR A 453 6.76 -1.50 9.81
N ILE A 454 7.26 -2.60 10.35
CA ILE A 454 8.38 -2.60 11.31
C ILE A 454 9.43 -3.65 10.96
N VAL A 455 10.66 -3.46 11.41
CA VAL A 455 11.69 -4.50 11.32
C VAL A 455 11.46 -5.55 12.41
N ARG A 456 11.45 -6.84 12.06
CA ARG A 456 11.24 -7.91 13.06
C ARG A 456 12.43 -8.02 14.03
N GLN A 457 12.13 -8.16 15.31
CA GLN A 457 13.15 -8.40 16.35
C GLN A 457 13.27 -9.88 16.70
N SER A 458 14.47 -10.30 17.11
CA SER A 458 14.69 -11.66 17.62
C SER A 458 13.99 -11.82 18.97
N GLY A 459 13.23 -12.90 19.15
CA GLY A 459 12.43 -13.13 20.36
C GLY A 459 11.09 -12.37 20.40
N GLU A 460 10.73 -11.68 19.32
CA GLU A 460 9.40 -11.08 19.18
C GLU A 460 8.32 -12.17 19.13
N GLU A 461 7.20 -11.89 19.77
CA GLU A 461 6.04 -12.77 19.78
C GLU A 461 5.49 -13.04 18.36
N PRO A 462 4.69 -14.10 18.16
CA PRO A 462 4.00 -14.31 16.91
C PRO A 462 3.10 -13.11 16.56
N MET A 463 3.10 -12.70 15.29
CA MET A 463 2.38 -11.51 14.79
C MET A 463 0.91 -11.45 15.23
N HIS A 464 0.18 -12.57 15.14
CA HIS A 464 -1.22 -12.64 15.54
C HIS A 464 -1.43 -12.41 17.04
N VAL A 465 -0.50 -12.81 17.92
CA VAL A 465 -0.62 -12.55 19.36
C VAL A 465 -0.53 -11.05 19.63
N GLY A 466 0.45 -10.37 19.02
CA GLY A 466 0.57 -8.91 19.10
C GLY A 466 -0.63 -8.19 18.46
N ALA A 467 -1.15 -8.69 17.35
CA ALA A 467 -2.35 -8.18 16.70
C ALA A 467 -3.59 -8.27 17.61
N THR A 468 -3.78 -9.40 18.29
CA THR A 468 -4.85 -9.57 19.30
C THR A 468 -4.73 -8.53 20.41
N ARG A 469 -3.52 -8.24 20.92
CA ARG A 469 -3.33 -7.19 21.93
C ARG A 469 -3.65 -5.79 21.39
N ILE A 470 -3.30 -5.50 20.15
CA ILE A 470 -3.61 -4.22 19.48
C ILE A 470 -5.12 -4.05 19.36
N ALA A 471 -5.82 -5.08 18.88
CA ALA A 471 -7.28 -5.10 18.76
C ALA A 471 -7.98 -4.88 20.11
N LEU A 472 -7.56 -5.60 21.15
CA LEU A 472 -8.11 -5.44 22.51
C LEU A 472 -7.79 -4.08 23.13
N SER A 473 -6.66 -3.46 22.76
CA SER A 473 -6.28 -2.14 23.26
C SER A 473 -7.04 -1.00 22.57
N ASN A 474 -7.61 -1.24 21.38
CA ASN A 474 -8.33 -0.24 20.59
C ASN A 474 -9.57 -0.89 19.95
N PRO A 475 -10.69 -1.01 20.70
CA PRO A 475 -11.88 -1.74 20.24
C PRO A 475 -12.56 -1.11 19.02
N ARG A 476 -12.26 0.15 18.70
CA ARG A 476 -12.81 0.85 17.52
C ARG A 476 -12.03 0.62 16.22
N LEU A 477 -10.92 -0.12 16.26
CA LEU A 477 -10.18 -0.48 15.06
C LEU A 477 -11.04 -1.39 14.19
N THR A 478 -11.38 -0.98 12.98
CA THR A 478 -12.13 -1.84 12.05
C THR A 478 -11.17 -2.77 11.31
N ARG A 479 -10.04 -2.23 10.85
CA ARG A 479 -9.06 -2.97 10.05
C ARG A 479 -7.65 -2.48 10.34
N PHE A 480 -6.70 -3.40 10.41
CA PHE A 480 -5.29 -3.04 10.51
C PHE A 480 -4.38 -4.05 9.85
N SER A 481 -3.16 -3.63 9.54
CA SER A 481 -2.14 -4.52 8.98
C SER A 481 -0.81 -4.34 9.68
N ILE A 482 -0.09 -5.46 9.83
CA ILE A 482 1.27 -5.50 10.38
C ILE A 482 2.16 -6.10 9.30
N SER A 483 3.27 -5.45 8.99
CA SER A 483 4.22 -5.89 7.97
C SER A 483 5.63 -5.90 8.55
N TYR A 484 6.28 -7.06 8.53
CA TYR A 484 7.66 -7.20 8.96
C TYR A 484 8.63 -7.01 7.80
N MET A 485 9.58 -6.10 7.95
CA MET A 485 10.66 -5.84 7.00
C MET A 485 11.97 -6.54 7.43
N PRO A 486 12.85 -6.87 6.47
CA PRO A 486 14.17 -7.42 6.76
C PRO A 486 15.08 -6.40 7.47
N ALA A 487 15.97 -6.90 8.33
CA ALA A 487 16.79 -6.11 9.25
C ALA A 487 17.93 -5.29 8.63
N HIS A 488 18.37 -5.62 7.43
CA HIS A 488 19.66 -5.17 6.88
C HIS A 488 19.53 -4.45 5.55
N THR A 489 18.46 -3.68 5.36
CA THR A 489 18.24 -2.98 4.09
C THR A 489 18.45 -1.48 4.29
N PRO A 490 19.65 -0.95 4.02
CA PRO A 490 19.85 0.49 4.01
C PRO A 490 19.08 1.10 2.83
N ALA A 491 18.31 2.14 3.13
CA ALA A 491 17.72 3.12 2.21
C ALA A 491 16.71 2.61 1.16
N LEU A 492 15.97 3.58 0.61
CA LEU A 492 14.94 3.44 -0.40
C LEU A 492 15.49 2.79 -1.68
N PRO A 493 14.68 2.02 -2.43
CA PRO A 493 13.23 1.81 -2.25
C PRO A 493 12.89 0.84 -1.11
N ARG A 494 11.72 1.02 -0.49
CA ARG A 494 11.27 0.21 0.65
C ARG A 494 11.31 -1.30 0.30
N PRO A 495 11.95 -2.16 1.12
CA PRO A 495 12.04 -3.58 0.85
C PRO A 495 10.65 -4.23 0.87
N LEU A 496 10.52 -5.33 0.13
CA LEU A 496 9.32 -6.17 0.23
C LEU A 496 9.22 -6.73 1.66
N PRO A 497 8.02 -6.73 2.27
CA PRO A 497 7.83 -7.31 3.58
C PRO A 497 8.14 -8.82 3.53
N LEU A 498 8.79 -9.33 4.56
CA LEU A 498 9.03 -10.77 4.75
C LEU A 498 7.76 -11.47 5.21
N GLU A 499 7.00 -10.80 6.06
CA GLU A 499 5.72 -11.29 6.57
C GLU A 499 4.73 -10.12 6.58
N LYS A 500 3.47 -10.41 6.28
CA LYS A 500 2.39 -9.43 6.28
C LYS A 500 1.14 -10.07 6.87
N GLY A 501 0.57 -9.44 7.88
CA GLY A 501 -0.74 -9.76 8.45
C GLY A 501 -1.74 -8.69 8.10
N SER A 502 -2.92 -9.09 7.64
CA SER A 502 -4.12 -8.25 7.55
C SER A 502 -5.12 -8.76 8.57
N PHE A 503 -5.67 -7.84 9.35
CA PHE A 503 -6.53 -8.13 10.48
C PHE A 503 -7.80 -7.30 10.36
N GLU A 504 -8.94 -7.95 10.46
CA GLU A 504 -10.26 -7.30 10.46
C GLU A 504 -10.99 -7.65 11.75
N LEU A 505 -11.43 -6.61 12.46
CA LEU A 505 -12.08 -6.76 13.75
C LEU A 505 -13.58 -6.93 13.56
N VAL A 506 -14.12 -8.01 14.10
CA VAL A 506 -15.56 -8.25 14.14
C VAL A 506 -16.05 -7.86 15.52
N CYS A 507 -16.94 -6.88 15.57
CA CYS A 507 -17.55 -6.40 16.80
C CYS A 507 -18.99 -6.89 16.93
N ASP A 508 -19.50 -6.87 18.16
CA ASP A 508 -20.93 -7.08 18.43
C ASP A 508 -21.75 -5.81 18.19
N GLN A 509 -23.03 -5.88 18.50
CA GLN A 509 -23.97 -4.75 18.44
C GLN A 509 -23.61 -3.57 19.39
N HIS A 510 -22.63 -3.75 20.28
CA HIS A 510 -22.16 -2.77 21.25
C HIS A 510 -20.75 -2.25 20.93
N ASP A 511 -20.24 -2.51 19.72
CA ASP A 511 -18.87 -2.19 19.28
C ASP A 511 -17.78 -2.86 20.15
N LEU A 512 -18.10 -3.99 20.80
CA LEU A 512 -17.12 -4.77 21.56
C LEU A 512 -16.48 -5.82 20.65
N PRO A 513 -15.14 -5.98 20.68
CA PRO A 513 -14.43 -6.92 19.84
C PRO A 513 -14.77 -8.38 20.21
N ILE A 514 -15.37 -9.11 19.28
CA ILE A 514 -15.72 -10.53 19.45
C ILE A 514 -14.59 -11.41 18.92
N SER A 515 -14.20 -11.17 17.67
CA SER A 515 -13.24 -12.01 16.96
C SER A 515 -12.40 -11.18 15.98
N LEU A 516 -11.24 -11.71 15.64
CA LEU A 516 -10.29 -11.12 14.71
C LEU A 516 -10.15 -12.06 13.50
N LEU A 517 -10.55 -11.60 12.33
CA LEU A 517 -10.29 -12.30 11.08
C LEU A 517 -8.83 -12.05 10.70
N VAL A 518 -8.04 -13.12 10.65
CA VAL A 518 -6.61 -13.07 10.41
C VAL A 518 -6.28 -13.60 9.03
N SER A 519 -5.57 -12.79 8.23
CA SER A 519 -4.93 -13.21 6.98
C SER A 519 -3.42 -12.96 7.09
N GLU A 520 -2.64 -14.02 7.21
CA GLU A 520 -1.17 -13.92 7.20
C GLU A 520 -0.62 -14.34 5.85
N TRP A 521 0.43 -13.65 5.43
CA TRP A 521 1.28 -14.00 4.30
C TRP A 521 2.75 -13.97 4.72
N ARG A 522 3.53 -14.93 4.22
CA ARG A 522 4.97 -15.00 4.42
C ARG A 522 5.66 -15.20 3.08
N ALA A 523 6.68 -14.39 2.82
CA ALA A 523 7.53 -14.54 1.66
C ALA A 523 8.18 -15.93 1.69
N SER A 524 8.18 -16.61 0.55
CA SER A 524 9.04 -17.77 0.39
C SER A 524 10.46 -17.22 0.32
N LEU A 525 11.20 -17.32 1.41
CA LEU A 525 12.61 -16.93 1.43
C LEU A 525 13.35 -17.89 0.49
N GLY A 526 13.46 -17.44 -0.76
CA GLY A 526 14.21 -18.01 -1.87
C GLY A 526 15.72 -17.97 -1.63
N GLY A 527 16.19 -18.15 -0.38
CA GLY A 527 17.60 -18.22 -0.02
C GLY A 527 18.37 -19.13 -0.96
N SER A 528 19.23 -18.50 -1.75
CA SER A 528 20.14 -19.10 -2.71
C SER A 528 21.46 -19.56 -2.06
N GLY A 529 21.51 -19.67 -0.73
CA GLY A 529 22.73 -20.06 -0.01
C GLY A 529 22.43 -20.69 1.35
N ASP A 530 22.98 -21.89 1.55
CA ASP A 530 23.46 -22.49 2.80
C ASP A 530 22.53 -23.12 3.85
N ASN A 531 21.22 -23.29 3.63
CA ASN A 531 20.45 -24.18 4.52
C ASN A 531 19.45 -25.07 3.77
N LEU A 532 19.97 -25.89 2.84
CA LEU A 532 19.25 -27.01 2.21
C LEU A 532 18.58 -27.93 3.25
N ILE A 533 19.21 -28.13 4.41
CA ILE A 533 18.70 -28.99 5.49
C ILE A 533 17.42 -28.39 6.12
N SER A 534 17.37 -27.08 6.37
CA SER A 534 16.14 -26.47 6.94
C SER A 534 15.00 -26.49 5.94
N ARG A 535 15.28 -26.32 4.65
CA ARG A 535 14.27 -26.42 3.58
C ARG A 535 13.77 -27.83 3.42
N ALA A 536 14.65 -28.82 3.44
CA ALA A 536 14.27 -30.23 3.37
C ALA A 536 13.46 -30.63 4.60
N LEU A 537 13.82 -30.18 5.80
CA LEU A 537 13.04 -30.46 7.02
C LEU A 537 11.68 -29.75 7.04
N ILE A 538 11.62 -28.49 6.63
CA ILE A 538 10.36 -27.74 6.56
C ILE A 538 9.47 -28.33 5.46
N ALA A 539 10.00 -28.60 4.27
CA ALA A 539 9.27 -29.24 3.18
C ALA A 539 8.85 -30.67 3.55
N ALA A 540 9.73 -31.47 4.15
CA ALA A 540 9.41 -32.83 4.58
C ALA A 540 8.37 -32.84 5.71
N SER A 541 8.45 -31.92 6.68
CA SER A 541 7.42 -31.80 7.73
C SER A 541 6.04 -31.46 7.16
N MET A 542 5.99 -30.74 6.03
CA MET A 542 4.76 -30.43 5.31
C MET A 542 4.29 -31.57 4.39
N ILE A 543 5.21 -32.26 3.71
CA ILE A 543 4.90 -33.38 2.80
C ILE A 543 4.47 -34.63 3.57
N LEU A 544 5.11 -34.92 4.71
CA LEU A 544 4.84 -36.11 5.52
C LEU A 544 3.55 -36.00 6.37
N GLY A 545 2.80 -34.91 6.27
CA GLY A 545 1.54 -34.75 7.01
C GLY A 545 1.70 -34.59 8.53
N VAL A 546 2.90 -34.78 9.08
CA VAL A 546 3.22 -34.62 10.51
C VAL A 546 3.14 -33.15 10.94
N GLY A 547 3.23 -32.20 10.00
CA GLY A 547 2.90 -30.77 10.16
C GLY A 547 1.71 -30.29 9.32
N GLY A 548 0.91 -31.20 8.75
CA GLY A 548 -0.19 -30.94 7.79
C GLY A 548 -1.38 -30.14 8.32
N GLY A 549 -1.31 -29.65 9.57
CA GLY A 549 -2.36 -28.87 10.22
C GLY A 549 -2.17 -27.35 10.17
N SER A 550 -1.09 -26.84 9.60
CA SER A 550 -0.78 -25.41 9.76
C SER A 550 -1.64 -24.47 8.88
N GLY A 551 -2.51 -24.99 8.00
CA GLY A 551 -3.48 -24.20 7.23
C GLY A 551 -2.85 -23.26 6.18
N TRP A 552 -1.55 -23.37 5.94
CA TRP A 552 -0.84 -22.60 4.93
C TRP A 552 -1.16 -23.10 3.54
N ARG A 553 -1.41 -22.16 2.63
CA ARG A 553 -1.62 -22.39 1.19
C ARG A 553 -0.51 -21.69 0.44
N ALA A 554 0.19 -22.43 -0.42
CA ALA A 554 1.19 -21.86 -1.32
C ALA A 554 0.53 -20.85 -2.28
N LYS A 555 1.18 -19.70 -2.48
CA LYS A 555 0.84 -18.67 -3.46
C LYS A 555 2.11 -18.26 -4.21
N SER A 556 1.99 -17.64 -5.38
CA SER A 556 3.17 -17.16 -6.10
C SER A 556 3.96 -16.19 -5.22
N GLY A 557 5.21 -16.53 -4.89
CA GLY A 557 6.10 -15.73 -4.05
C GLY A 557 5.98 -15.96 -2.54
N GLY A 558 5.11 -16.86 -2.05
CA GLY A 558 5.00 -17.10 -0.61
C GLY A 558 3.93 -18.08 -0.17
N TRP A 559 3.59 -18.01 1.11
CA TRP A 559 2.58 -18.83 1.77
C TRP A 559 1.56 -17.92 2.40
N SER A 560 0.28 -18.29 2.36
CA SER A 560 -0.77 -17.55 3.06
C SER A 560 -1.64 -18.46 3.91
N ARG A 561 -2.13 -17.94 5.03
CA ARG A 561 -3.03 -18.65 5.95
C ARG A 561 -4.15 -17.69 6.38
N HIS A 562 -5.36 -18.21 6.50
CA HIS A 562 -6.52 -17.46 6.98
C HIS A 562 -7.18 -18.23 8.12
N TRP A 563 -7.56 -17.55 9.19
CA TRP A 563 -8.29 -18.11 10.33
C TRP A 563 -8.97 -17.02 11.14
N ILE A 564 -9.76 -17.42 12.13
CA ILE A 564 -10.46 -16.52 13.05
C ILE A 564 -9.84 -16.69 14.44
N SER A 565 -9.48 -15.60 15.10
CA SER A 565 -9.02 -15.59 16.49
C SER A 565 -10.13 -15.06 17.38
N GLU A 566 -10.57 -15.85 18.37
CA GLU A 566 -11.55 -15.39 19.35
C GLU A 566 -10.91 -14.37 20.30
N LEU A 567 -11.57 -13.24 20.53
CA LEU A 567 -11.09 -12.17 21.41
C LEU A 567 -11.82 -12.12 22.75
N ARG A 568 -12.97 -12.80 22.87
CA ARG A 568 -13.72 -12.89 24.12
C ARG A 568 -12.90 -13.64 25.18
N PRO A 569 -13.00 -13.21 26.46
CA PRO A 569 -12.32 -13.90 27.54
C PRO A 569 -12.86 -15.33 27.68
N SER A 570 -11.99 -16.24 28.12
CA SER A 570 -12.38 -17.63 28.41
C SER A 570 -13.51 -17.64 29.44
N GLY A 571 -14.62 -18.32 29.11
CA GLY A 571 -15.81 -18.41 29.97
C GLY A 571 -16.95 -17.44 29.65
N HIS A 572 -16.82 -16.58 28.63
CA HIS A 572 -17.95 -15.76 28.16
C HIS A 572 -19.12 -16.66 27.70
N PRO A 573 -20.37 -16.38 28.09
CA PRO A 573 -21.52 -17.28 27.85
C PRO A 573 -21.77 -17.59 26.36
N ASP A 574 -21.51 -16.62 25.49
CA ASP A 574 -21.68 -16.76 24.04
C ASP A 574 -20.49 -17.41 23.33
N VAL A 575 -19.38 -17.66 24.03
CA VAL A 575 -18.31 -18.49 23.47
C VAL A 575 -18.88 -19.89 23.42
N ARG A 576 -19.13 -20.37 22.21
CA ARG A 576 -19.65 -21.70 21.95
C ARG A 576 -18.81 -22.67 22.77
N LYS A 577 -19.47 -23.40 23.68
CA LYS A 577 -18.83 -24.49 24.42
C LYS A 577 -18.51 -25.56 23.41
N ASP A 578 -17.37 -25.39 22.78
CA ASP A 578 -16.87 -26.32 21.80
C ASP A 578 -16.66 -27.64 22.52
N SER A 579 -17.20 -28.72 21.93
CA SER A 579 -17.16 -30.03 22.55
C SER A 579 -15.71 -30.41 22.82
N LEU A 580 -15.45 -31.27 23.82
CA LEU A 580 -14.10 -31.73 24.14
C LEU A 580 -13.37 -32.30 22.89
N MET A 581 -14.13 -32.85 21.94
CA MET A 581 -13.66 -33.26 20.61
C MET A 581 -13.14 -32.10 19.76
N TYR A 582 -13.79 -30.94 19.80
CA TYR A 582 -13.28 -29.75 19.13
C TYR A 582 -11.97 -29.28 19.75
N VAL A 583 -11.82 -29.29 21.09
CA VAL A 583 -10.54 -28.93 21.73
C VAL A 583 -9.40 -29.87 21.32
N LEU A 584 -9.70 -31.16 21.11
CA LEU A 584 -8.74 -32.13 20.59
C LEU A 584 -8.37 -31.89 19.12
N LEU A 585 -9.30 -31.36 18.33
CA LEU A 585 -9.08 -30.99 16.93
C LEU A 585 -8.53 -29.56 16.79
N ASP A 586 -8.69 -28.76 17.84
CA ASP A 586 -8.26 -27.37 17.88
C ASP A 586 -6.73 -27.33 17.84
N ARG A 587 -6.24 -26.37 17.04
CA ARG A 587 -4.81 -26.20 16.74
C ARG A 587 -4.20 -25.06 17.53
N SER A 588 -4.92 -24.57 18.53
CA SER A 588 -4.39 -23.65 19.54
C SER A 588 -3.34 -24.35 20.42
N PRO A 589 -2.49 -23.59 21.14
CA PRO A 589 -1.56 -24.15 22.13
C PRO A 589 -2.28 -25.04 23.16
N ALA A 590 -3.48 -24.66 23.57
CA ALA A 590 -4.31 -25.47 24.48
C ALA A 590 -4.73 -26.81 23.85
N GLY A 591 -5.05 -26.82 22.56
CA GLY A 591 -5.32 -28.06 21.82
C GLY A 591 -4.08 -28.93 21.62
N GLU A 592 -2.88 -28.35 21.54
CA GLU A 592 -1.61 -29.11 21.57
C GLU A 592 -1.38 -29.78 22.93
N GLU A 593 -1.58 -29.06 24.03
CA GLU A 593 -1.49 -29.62 25.38
C GLU A 593 -2.51 -30.73 25.61
N MET A 594 -3.75 -30.54 25.15
CA MET A 594 -4.80 -31.55 25.30
C MET A 594 -4.52 -32.80 24.44
N ARG A 595 -3.98 -32.64 23.22
CA ARG A 595 -3.54 -33.78 22.40
C ARG A 595 -2.37 -34.51 23.05
N LEU A 596 -1.43 -33.78 23.65
CA LEU A 596 -0.33 -34.37 24.41
C LEU A 596 -0.86 -35.16 25.62
N LEU A 597 -1.83 -34.62 26.34
CA LEU A 597 -2.50 -35.29 27.46
C LEU A 597 -3.23 -36.56 26.99
N VAL A 598 -4.00 -36.50 25.90
CA VAL A 598 -4.68 -37.69 25.35
C VAL A 598 -3.68 -38.72 24.87
N PHE A 599 -2.58 -38.30 24.24
CA PHE A 599 -1.51 -39.20 23.85
C PHE A 599 -0.85 -39.87 25.07
N CYS A 600 -0.59 -39.12 26.15
CA CYS A 600 -0.11 -39.67 27.42
C CYS A 600 -1.10 -40.66 28.03
N ILE A 601 -2.39 -40.35 28.05
CA ILE A 601 -3.45 -41.27 28.53
C ILE A 601 -3.48 -42.53 27.67
N PHE A 602 -3.38 -42.41 26.35
CA PHE A 602 -3.34 -43.54 25.43
C PHE A 602 -2.13 -44.44 25.70
N LEU A 603 -0.94 -43.86 25.87
CA LEU A 603 0.26 -44.62 26.26
C LEU A 603 0.08 -45.32 27.61
N LEU A 604 -0.52 -44.66 28.61
CA LEU A 604 -0.82 -45.29 29.90
C LEU A 604 -1.79 -46.46 29.75
N THR A 605 -2.83 -46.33 28.91
CA THR A 605 -3.77 -47.42 28.65
C THR A 605 -3.10 -48.62 27.96
N LEU A 606 -2.18 -48.37 27.03
CA LEU A 606 -1.41 -49.44 26.37
C LEU A 606 -0.48 -50.17 27.35
N VAL A 607 0.17 -49.42 28.25
CA VAL A 607 1.00 -50.02 29.31
C VAL A 607 0.14 -50.87 30.25
N LEU A 608 -1.00 -50.33 30.72
CA LEU A 608 -1.91 -51.05 31.60
C LEU A 608 -2.43 -52.33 30.93
N TRP A 609 -2.84 -52.23 29.67
CA TRP A 609 -3.27 -53.36 28.86
C TRP A 609 -2.17 -54.43 28.76
N GLY A 610 -0.93 -54.02 28.44
CA GLY A 610 0.21 -54.93 28.38
C GLY A 610 0.49 -55.66 29.71
N THR A 611 0.30 -54.98 30.85
CA THR A 611 0.44 -55.61 32.18
C THR A 611 -0.70 -56.58 32.49
N LEU A 612 -1.94 -56.23 32.17
CA LEU A 612 -3.12 -57.06 32.36
C LEU A 612 -3.08 -58.32 31.48
N SER A 613 -2.73 -58.19 30.20
CA SER A 613 -2.57 -59.34 29.31
C SER A 613 -1.48 -60.30 29.80
N ARG A 614 -0.37 -59.78 30.35
CA ARG A 614 0.67 -60.62 30.96
C ARG A 614 0.19 -61.31 32.24
N ALA A 615 -0.62 -60.65 33.07
CA ALA A 615 -1.20 -61.24 34.27
C ALA A 615 -2.22 -62.35 33.93
N ALA A 616 -3.09 -62.11 32.95
CA ALA A 616 -4.08 -63.09 32.48
C ALA A 616 -3.42 -64.33 31.88
N GLY A 617 -2.39 -64.16 31.03
CA GLY A 617 -1.63 -65.28 30.47
C GLY A 617 -0.92 -66.14 31.53
N ARG A 618 -0.45 -65.53 32.64
CA ARG A 618 0.09 -66.30 33.78
C ARG A 618 -0.99 -67.10 34.50
N HIS A 619 -2.22 -66.60 34.56
CA HIS A 619 -3.33 -67.29 35.20
C HIS A 619 -3.78 -68.53 34.39
N GLU A 620 -3.79 -68.44 33.05
CA GLU A 620 -4.02 -69.61 32.18
C GLU A 620 -2.89 -70.64 32.28
N LEU A 621 -1.63 -70.21 32.33
CA LEU A 621 -0.50 -71.12 32.52
C LEU A 621 -0.54 -71.81 33.90
N LEU A 622 -0.95 -71.12 34.95
CA LEU A 622 -1.14 -71.71 36.28
C LEU A 622 -2.31 -72.69 36.32
N GLN A 623 -3.40 -72.43 35.58
CA GLN A 623 -4.51 -73.37 35.44
C GLN A 623 -4.12 -74.61 34.62
N ALA A 624 -3.38 -74.43 33.52
CA ALA A 624 -2.84 -75.54 32.74
C ALA A 624 -1.87 -76.41 33.57
N TRP A 625 -1.05 -75.79 34.41
CA TRP A 625 -0.15 -76.50 35.32
C TRP A 625 -0.89 -77.25 36.43
N ARG A 626 -1.97 -76.67 37.00
CA ARG A 626 -2.86 -77.37 37.95
C ARG A 626 -3.59 -78.55 37.30
N ALA A 627 -4.10 -78.40 36.08
CA ALA A 627 -4.75 -79.49 35.35
C ALA A 627 -3.78 -80.64 35.04
N SER A 628 -2.51 -80.33 34.76
CA SER A 628 -1.45 -81.33 34.56
C SER A 628 -1.04 -82.07 35.83
N THR A 629 -1.25 -81.50 37.02
CA THR A 629 -0.83 -82.12 38.30
C THR A 629 -1.92 -82.99 38.94
N THR A 630 -3.18 -82.82 38.55
CA THR A 630 -4.30 -83.70 38.96
C THR A 630 -4.45 -84.97 38.12
N SER A 631 -3.59 -85.19 37.11
CA SER A 631 -3.60 -86.36 36.21
C SER A 631 -2.47 -87.37 36.53
N LYS A 632 -1.99 -87.41 37.76
CA LYS A 632 -1.05 -88.46 38.22
C LYS A 632 -1.62 -89.21 39.41
#